data_AF-A0A368G2C5-F1
#
_entry.id   AF-A0A368G2C5-F1
#
_cell.length_a   1.000
_cell.length_b   1.000
_cell.length_c   1.000
_cell.angle_alpha   90.00
_cell.angle_beta   90.00
_cell.angle_gamma   90.00
#
_symmetry.space_group_name_H-M   'P 1'
#
loop_
_entity.id
_entity.type
_entity.pdbx_description
1 polymer ?
#
loop_
_entity_poly.entity_id
_entity_poly.type
_entity_poly.pdbx_seq_one_letter_code
_entity_poly.pdbx_strand_id
1 'polypeptide(L)' 'MASSQILLNEVKLYENNSEREQMEDMSELFAVLNALEYLEKIFSRDYISNEEYKIECFKLLDLYKVAIRLVHARD' A
#
# COMPACT_ATOMS: atom_id res chain seq x y z
N MET A 1 -6.60 34.63 12.84
CA MET A 1 -6.31 33.98 14.15
C MET A 1 -6.78 32.52 14.22
N ALA A 2 -7.81 32.09 13.48
CA ALA A 2 -8.26 30.69 13.50
C ALA A 2 -7.24 29.69 12.89
N SER A 3 -6.47 30.10 11.89
CA SER A 3 -5.53 29.21 11.18
C SER A 3 -4.38 28.69 12.05
N SER A 4 -3.94 29.44 13.07
CA SER A 4 -2.86 29.00 13.97
C SER A 4 -3.31 27.96 14.98
N GLN A 5 -4.60 27.94 15.36
CA GLN A 5 -5.09 27.02 16.38
C GLN A 5 -5.19 25.57 15.86
N ILE A 6 -5.43 25.38 14.56
CA ILE A 6 -5.49 24.06 13.92
C ILE A 6 -4.12 23.37 13.94
N LEU A 7 -3.03 24.14 13.82
CA LEU A 7 -1.65 23.62 13.87
C LEU A 7 -1.18 23.26 15.29
N LEU A 8 -1.91 23.68 16.33
CA LEU A 8 -1.56 23.40 17.73
C LEU A 8 -2.12 22.07 18.24
N ASN A 9 -3.01 21.43 17.48
CA ASN A 9 -3.60 20.15 17.84
C ASN A 9 -2.98 19.02 17.02
N GLU A 10 -2.73 17.89 17.68
CA GLU A 10 -2.29 16.67 17.00
C GLU A 10 -3.39 16.16 16.06
N VAL A 11 -3.03 15.92 14.81
CA VAL A 11 -3.93 15.35 13.80
C VAL A 11 -3.78 13.84 13.83
N LYS A 12 -4.89 13.14 14.06
CA LYS A 12 -4.92 11.68 14.03
C LYS A 12 -5.19 11.19 12.62
N LEU A 13 -4.67 10.00 12.33
CA LEU A 13 -4.89 9.32 11.06
C LEU A 13 -6.31 8.74 10.92
N TYR A 14 -6.95 8.41 12.06
CA TYR A 14 -8.31 7.89 12.16
C TYR A 14 -8.91 8.27 13.51
N GLU A 15 -10.23 8.43 13.59
CA GLU A 15 -10.97 8.74 14.82
C GLU A 15 -11.77 7.55 15.36
N ASN A 16 -11.96 6.50 14.56
CA ASN A 16 -12.72 5.30 14.95
C ASN A 16 -12.14 4.00 14.36
N ASN A 17 -12.67 2.86 14.83
CA ASN A 17 -12.21 1.53 14.40
C ASN A 17 -12.44 1.27 12.91
N SER A 18 -13.53 1.81 12.33
CA SER A 18 -13.84 1.62 10.90
C SER A 18 -12.84 2.37 10.01
N GLU A 19 -12.51 3.61 10.34
CA GLU A 19 -11.50 4.41 9.64
C GLU A 19 -10.10 3.80 9.79
N ARG A 20 -9.77 3.24 10.97
CA ARG A 20 -8.51 2.51 11.15
C ARG A 20 -8.42 1.33 10.19
N GLU A 21 -9.48 0.54 10.10
CA GLU A 21 -9.51 -0.64 9.23
C GLU A 21 -9.44 -0.25 7.74
N GLN A 22 -10.13 0.81 7.32
CA GLN A 22 -9.97 1.38 5.97
C GLN A 22 -8.53 1.81 5.69
N MET A 23 -7.89 2.47 6.67
CA MET A 23 -6.49 2.88 6.55
C MET A 23 -5.53 1.68 6.48
N GLU A 24 -5.79 0.63 7.25
CA GLU A 24 -5.04 -0.63 7.19
C GLU A 24 -5.16 -1.27 5.80
N ASP A 25 -6.37 -1.39 5.25
CA ASP A 25 -6.61 -1.92 3.89
C ASP A 25 -5.89 -1.10 2.81
N MET A 26 -5.94 0.24 2.90
CA MET A 26 -5.21 1.14 1.99
C MET A 26 -3.69 1.01 2.15
N SER A 27 -3.20 0.86 3.38
CA SER A 27 -1.77 0.70 3.65
C SER A 27 -1.20 -0.59 3.06
N GLU A 28 -1.97 -1.68 3.10
CA GLU A 28 -1.61 -2.97 2.52
C GLU A 28 -1.52 -2.85 0.98
N LEU A 29 -2.50 -2.23 0.34
CA LEU A 29 -2.46 -1.97 -1.10
C LEU A 29 -1.23 -1.14 -1.48
N PHE A 30 -0.93 -0.09 -0.72
CA PHE A 30 0.25 0.76 -0.95
C PHE A 30 1.56 -0.03 -0.80
N ALA A 31 1.65 -0.92 0.19
CA ALA A 31 2.82 -1.76 0.40
C ALA A 31 3.05 -2.71 -0.80
N VAL A 32 1.99 -3.37 -1.29
CA VAL A 32 2.07 -4.25 -2.46
C VAL A 32 2.50 -3.50 -3.73
N LEU A 33 1.95 -2.30 -3.96
CA LEU A 33 2.32 -1.47 -5.10
C LEU A 33 3.80 -1.05 -5.06
N ASN A 34 4.30 -0.64 -3.89
CA ASN A 34 5.72 -0.33 -3.72
C ASN A 34 6.61 -1.56 -3.95
N ALA A 35 6.21 -2.73 -3.43
CA ALA A 35 6.96 -3.97 -3.62
C ALA A 35 7.06 -4.34 -5.10
N LEU A 36 5.97 -4.18 -5.87
CA LEU A 36 5.98 -4.34 -7.32
C LEU A 36 6.95 -3.35 -8.00
N GLU A 37 6.91 -2.07 -7.64
CA GLU A 37 7.83 -1.07 -8.21
C GLU A 37 9.30 -1.41 -7.93
N TYR A 38 9.62 -1.85 -6.70
CA TYR A 38 10.99 -2.26 -6.37
C TYR A 38 11.40 -3.53 -7.12
N LEU A 39 10.50 -4.52 -7.26
CA LEU A 39 10.76 -5.73 -8.02
C LEU A 39 11.11 -5.42 -9.48
N GLU A 40 10.37 -4.50 -10.11
CA GLU A 40 10.64 -4.04 -11.48
C GLU A 40 11.98 -3.31 -11.59
N LYS A 41 12.31 -2.45 -10.62
CA LYS A 41 13.59 -1.74 -10.58
C LYS A 41 14.78 -2.66 -10.44
N ILE A 42 14.67 -3.75 -9.66
CA ILE A 42 15.78 -4.68 -9.50
C ILE A 42 15.91 -5.64 -10.70
N PHE A 43 14.78 -6.05 -11.28
CA PHE A 43 14.77 -6.88 -12.48
C PHE A 43 15.34 -6.13 -13.69
N SER A 44 14.95 -4.87 -13.90
CA SER A 44 15.47 -4.02 -15.00
C SER A 44 16.97 -3.70 -14.92
N ARG A 45 17.60 -3.97 -13.77
CA ARG A 45 19.05 -3.82 -13.54
C ARG A 45 19.78 -5.16 -13.50
N ASP A 46 19.13 -6.23 -13.94
CA ASP A 46 19.65 -7.59 -13.97
C ASP A 46 20.14 -8.11 -12.59
N TYR A 47 19.59 -7.61 -11.49
CA TYR A 47 19.96 -8.08 -10.14
C TYR A 47 19.33 -9.42 -9.75
N ILE A 48 18.27 -9.83 -10.46
CA ILE A 48 17.58 -11.11 -10.26
C ILE A 48 17.34 -11.79 -11.60
N SER A 49 17.23 -13.11 -11.58
CA SER A 49 16.93 -13.89 -12.78
C SER A 49 15.47 -13.75 -13.22
N ASN A 50 15.20 -14.10 -14.48
CA ASN A 50 13.83 -14.16 -15.02
C ASN A 50 12.91 -15.10 -14.22
N GLU A 51 13.44 -16.23 -13.74
CA GLU A 51 12.65 -17.19 -12.96
C GLU A 51 12.29 -16.65 -11.57
N GLU A 52 13.24 -16.02 -10.87
CA GLU A 52 12.99 -15.36 -9.58
C GLU A 52 11.99 -14.22 -9.73
N TYR A 53 12.16 -13.36 -10.74
CA TYR A 53 11.23 -12.29 -11.05
C TYR A 53 9.81 -12.82 -11.27
N LYS A 54 9.66 -13.85 -12.10
CA LYS A 54 8.36 -14.45 -12.42
C LYS A 54 7.66 -14.98 -11.17
N ILE A 55 8.38 -15.71 -10.31
CA ILE A 55 7.82 -16.27 -9.08
C ILE A 55 7.33 -15.15 -8.15
N GLU A 56 8.16 -14.13 -7.90
CA GLU A 56 7.80 -13.05 -6.98
C GLU A 56 6.73 -12.12 -7.55
N CYS A 57 6.77 -11.84 -8.86
CA CYS A 57 5.76 -11.03 -9.52
C CYS A 57 4.37 -11.69 -9.43
N PHE A 58 4.26 -13.00 -9.65
CA PHE A 58 2.97 -13.68 -9.49
C PHE A 58 2.43 -13.62 -8.06
N LYS A 59 3.29 -13.81 -7.05
CA LYS A 59 2.87 -13.68 -5.64
C LYS A 59 2.34 -12.28 -5.34
N LEU A 60 3.07 -11.23 -5.75
CA LEU A 60 2.67 -9.84 -5.53
C LEU A 60 1.39 -9.48 -6.29
N LEU A 61 1.18 -10.01 -7.50
CA LEU A 61 -0.06 -9.80 -8.26
C LEU A 61 -1.27 -10.47 -7.60
N ASP A 62 -1.09 -11.63 -6.95
CA ASP A 62 -2.17 -12.27 -6.20
C ASP A 62 -2.50 -11.51 -4.92
N LEU A 63 -1.49 -10.99 -4.20
CA LEU A 63 -1.68 -10.07 -3.08
C LEU A 63 -2.39 -8.79 -3.51
N TYR A 64 -2.00 -8.20 -4.65
CA TYR A 64 -2.65 -7.00 -5.21
C TYR A 64 -4.15 -7.23 -5.44
N LYS A 65 -4.53 -8.36 -6.04
CA LYS A 65 -5.95 -8.69 -6.28
C LYS A 65 -6.73 -8.81 -4.97
N VAL A 66 -6.11 -9.30 -3.90
CA VAL A 66 -6.75 -9.36 -2.57
C VAL A 66 -6.88 -7.95 -1.99
N ALA A 67 -5.79 -7.20 -1.91
CA ALA A 67 -5.76 -5.86 -1.33
C ALA A 67 -6.73 -4.89 -2.04
N ILE A 68 -6.75 -4.87 -3.37
CA ILE A 68 -7.65 -3.99 -4.13
C ILE A 68 -9.13 -4.34 -3.94
N ARG A 69 -9.45 -5.61 -3.69
CA ARG A 69 -10.83 -6.03 -3.35
C ARG A 69 -11.23 -5.56 -1.96
N LEU A 70 -10.31 -5.60 -0.98
CA LEU A 70 -10.58 -5.13 0.38
C LEU A 70 -10.84 -3.63 0.40
N VAL A 71 -10.03 -2.86 -0.34
CA VAL A 71 -10.25 -1.41 -0.50
C VAL A 71 -11.60 -1.12 -1.15
N HIS A 72 -11.90 -1.72 -2.32
CA HIS A 72 -13.17 -1.46 -3.01
C HIS A 72 -14.41 -2.02 -2.31
N ALA A 73 -14.29 -3.02 -1.43
CA ALA A 73 -15.43 -3.56 -0.68
C ALA A 73 -16.02 -2.55 0.32
N ARG A 74 -15.30 -1.44 0.58
CA ARG A 74 -15.68 -0.40 1.54
C ARG A 74 -16.01 0.95 0.88
N ASP A 75 -15.99 1.03 -0.45
CA ASP A 75 -16.36 2.20 -1.25
C ASP A 75 -17.87 2.26 -1.55
#